data_AF-A0A9E7D9E3-F1
#
_entry.id   AF-A0A9E7D9E3-F1
#
_cell.length_a   1.000
_cell.length_b   1.000
_cell.length_c   1.000
_cell.angle_alpha   90.00
_cell.angle_beta   90.00
_cell.angle_gamma   90.00
#
_symmetry.space_group_name_H-M   'P 1'
#
loop_
_entity.id
_entity.type
_entity.pdbx_description
1 polymer ?
#
loop_
_entity_poly.entity_id
_entity_poly.type
_entity_poly.pdbx_seq_one_letter_code
_entity_poly.pdbx_strand_id
1 'polypeptide(L)'
;MRARPDLERKVTQPYLKFPGADRLKTLPDGLYLHFSGRAEEPYVDILCIEACSTYQNLLDKRSRFAPSTGSLLAVCPVEWLMQPGMPGNNIPRWRLIRMLKREPREPLVLPVRDARVLFALKPTHFRGFMATQTAHAHEFFCPVDALTDGNAAKNPALRALLARASAAANFMELPEGPGSGRRSAQARG
;
A
#
# COMPACT_ATOMS: atom_id res chain seq x y z
N MET A 1 -6.85 -0.32 -0.17
CA MET A 1 -7.42 0.09 1.13
C MET A 1 -6.29 0.63 2.01
N ARG A 2 -6.49 1.75 2.74
CA ARG A 2 -5.51 2.23 3.73
C ARG A 2 -5.60 1.37 4.98
N ALA A 3 -4.49 0.78 5.40
CA ALA A 3 -4.39 -0.10 6.57
C ALA A 3 -3.70 0.58 7.75
N ARG A 4 -2.67 1.39 7.48
CA ARG A 4 -1.98 2.22 8.47
C ARG A 4 -1.65 3.62 7.94
N PRO A 5 -1.53 4.62 8.82
CA PRO A 5 -2.03 4.60 10.19
C PRO A 5 -3.55 4.83 10.21
N ASP A 6 -4.28 4.14 11.08
CA ASP A 6 -5.61 4.52 11.54
C ASP A 6 -5.44 5.26 12.88
N LEU A 7 -5.55 6.60 12.85
CA LEU A 7 -5.33 7.45 14.03
C LEU A 7 -6.58 7.58 14.91
N GLU A 8 -7.75 7.27 14.36
CA GLU A 8 -9.03 7.42 15.04
C GLU A 8 -9.34 6.18 15.89
N ARG A 9 -8.98 4.99 15.40
CA ARG A 9 -9.34 3.73 16.03
C ARG A 9 -8.13 3.07 16.69
N LYS A 10 -8.25 2.81 18.00
CA LYS A 10 -7.27 2.08 18.81
C LYS A 10 -7.40 0.55 18.65
N VAL A 11 -7.41 0.05 17.41
CA VAL A 11 -7.37 -1.39 17.12
C VAL A 11 -5.98 -1.81 16.69
N THR A 12 -5.64 -3.09 16.84
CA THR A 12 -4.40 -3.62 16.26
C THR A 12 -4.46 -3.47 14.75
N GLN A 13 -3.51 -2.72 14.19
CA GLN A 13 -3.47 -2.46 12.76
C GLN A 13 -2.69 -3.55 12.02
N PRO A 14 -2.94 -3.75 10.72
CA PRO A 14 -2.22 -4.73 9.92
C PRO A 14 -0.71 -4.52 9.96
N TYR A 15 0.04 -5.61 9.87
CA TYR A 15 1.50 -5.59 9.93
C TYR A 15 2.09 -6.61 8.96
N LEU A 16 3.39 -6.46 8.69
CA LEU A 16 4.13 -7.38 7.85
C LEU A 16 5.01 -8.27 8.73
N LYS A 17 5.25 -9.50 8.29
CA LYS A 17 6.21 -10.41 8.92
C LYS A 17 6.82 -11.37 7.91
N PHE A 18 7.94 -11.96 8.27
CA PHE A 18 8.45 -13.13 7.57
C PHE A 18 7.61 -14.38 7.90
N PRO A 19 7.41 -15.30 6.95
CA PRO A 19 6.92 -16.64 7.26
C PRO A 19 7.74 -17.27 8.41
N GLY A 20 7.06 -17.86 9.39
CA GLY A 20 7.69 -18.46 10.57
C GLY A 20 8.20 -17.47 11.63
N ALA A 21 8.16 -16.16 11.39
CA ALA A 21 8.49 -15.19 12.43
C ALA A 21 7.29 -14.91 13.33
N ASP A 22 7.46 -15.07 14.64
CA ASP A 22 6.41 -14.77 15.64
C ASP A 22 6.59 -13.42 16.32
N ARG A 23 7.84 -12.97 16.46
CA ARG A 23 8.18 -11.72 17.16
C ARG A 23 8.53 -10.56 16.24
N LEU A 24 9.18 -10.84 15.11
CA LEU A 24 9.63 -9.80 14.18
C LEU A 24 8.47 -9.35 13.30
N LYS A 25 7.93 -8.17 13.63
CA LYS A 25 6.86 -7.50 12.88
C LYS A 25 7.39 -6.20 12.30
N THR A 26 7.15 -5.98 11.01
CA THR A 26 7.38 -4.70 10.35
C THR A 26 6.08 -3.91 10.35
N LEU A 27 6.15 -2.70 10.90
CA LEU A 27 5.05 -1.76 11.05
C LEU A 27 5.39 -0.50 10.25
N PRO A 28 5.07 -0.45 8.94
CA PRO A 28 5.33 0.73 8.14
C PRO A 28 4.57 1.94 8.69
N ASP A 29 5.14 3.14 8.54
CA ASP A 29 4.46 4.38 8.94
C ASP A 29 3.11 4.52 8.22
N GLY A 30 3.09 4.21 6.91
CA GLY A 30 1.89 4.03 6.12
C GLY A 30 1.85 2.67 5.43
N LEU A 31 0.70 2.01 5.42
CA LEU A 31 0.49 0.73 4.74
C LEU A 31 -0.82 0.77 3.97
N TYR A 32 -0.76 0.47 2.68
CA TYR A 32 -1.90 0.30 1.80
C TYR A 32 -1.93 -1.15 1.31
N LEU A 33 -3.11 -1.76 1.38
CA LEU A 33 -3.35 -3.16 1.00
C LEU A 33 -4.25 -3.21 -0.23
N HIS A 34 -3.82 -3.92 -1.26
CA HIS A 34 -4.60 -4.24 -2.44
C HIS A 34 -4.83 -5.75 -2.48
N PHE A 35 -6.00 -6.17 -1.99
CA PHE A 35 -6.39 -7.56 -1.88
C PHE A 35 -6.72 -8.16 -3.25
N SER A 36 -6.35 -9.42 -3.46
CA SER A 36 -6.81 -10.18 -4.63
C SER A 36 -8.34 -10.13 -4.76
N GLY A 37 -8.79 -10.07 -6.01
CA GLY A 37 -10.22 -10.10 -6.35
C GLY A 37 -10.84 -11.49 -6.26
N ARG A 38 -10.03 -12.55 -6.11
CA ARG A 38 -10.44 -13.96 -6.20
C ARG A 38 -10.05 -14.73 -4.94
N ALA A 39 -10.91 -15.62 -4.49
CA ALA A 39 -10.65 -16.43 -3.30
C ALA A 39 -9.67 -17.58 -3.58
N GLU A 40 -9.63 -18.04 -4.83
CA GLU A 40 -8.80 -19.16 -5.28
C GLU A 40 -7.33 -18.75 -5.44
N GLU A 41 -7.06 -17.44 -5.52
CA GLU A 41 -5.72 -16.85 -5.64
C GLU A 41 -5.49 -15.84 -4.52
N PRO A 42 -5.31 -16.29 -3.27
CA PRO A 42 -5.20 -15.41 -2.11
C PRO A 42 -3.81 -14.77 -2.06
N TYR A 43 -3.75 -13.46 -2.36
CA TYR A 43 -2.57 -12.63 -2.17
C TYR A 43 -2.98 -11.19 -1.84
N VAL A 44 -1.98 -10.39 -1.46
CA VAL A 44 -2.11 -8.94 -1.35
C VAL A 44 -0.92 -8.27 -2.00
N ASP A 45 -1.16 -7.20 -2.75
CA ASP A 45 -0.10 -6.26 -3.14
C ASP A 45 -0.07 -5.12 -2.13
N ILE A 46 1.11 -4.61 -1.82
CA ILE A 46 1.28 -3.57 -0.80
C ILE A 46 2.00 -2.34 -1.35
N LEU A 47 1.55 -1.17 -0.87
CA LEU A 47 2.33 0.07 -0.92
C LEU A 47 2.63 0.49 0.51
N CYS A 48 3.90 0.48 0.87
CA CYS A 48 4.41 0.98 2.14
C CYS A 48 4.89 2.42 1.97
N ILE A 49 4.70 3.21 3.02
CA ILE A 49 5.24 4.57 3.13
C ILE A 49 6.08 4.61 4.40
N GLU A 50 7.30 5.11 4.27
CA GLU A 50 8.24 5.26 5.36
C GLU A 50 8.75 6.71 5.40
N ALA A 51 8.44 7.44 6.47
CA ALA A 51 8.98 8.76 6.72
C ALA A 51 10.33 8.62 7.45
N CYS A 52 11.41 9.09 6.82
CA CYS A 52 12.75 8.95 7.35
C CYS A 52 13.31 10.30 7.80
N SER A 53 13.56 10.42 9.10
CA SER A 53 14.07 11.66 9.70
C SER A 53 15.59 11.81 9.60
N THR A 54 16.33 10.70 9.42
CA THR A 54 17.79 10.61 9.30
C THR A 54 18.22 9.59 8.25
N TYR A 55 19.47 9.66 7.77
CA TYR A 55 20.04 8.67 6.86
C TYR A 55 20.11 7.27 7.50
N GLN A 56 20.52 7.18 8.78
CA GLN A 56 20.51 5.91 9.51
C GLN A 56 19.10 5.30 9.61
N ASN A 57 18.09 6.14 9.87
CA ASN A 57 16.71 5.69 9.93
C ASN A 57 16.20 5.22 8.55
N LEU A 58 16.63 5.86 7.47
CA LEU A 58 16.39 5.37 6.11
C LEU A 58 17.01 3.99 5.91
N LEU A 59 18.29 3.79 6.22
CA LEU A 59 18.97 2.51 6.01
C LEU A 59 18.31 1.37 6.81
N ASP A 60 17.97 1.63 8.07
CA ASP A 60 17.25 0.67 8.91
C ASP A 60 15.91 0.27 8.29
N LYS A 61 15.09 1.26 7.90
CA LYS A 61 13.77 1.00 7.27
C LYS A 61 13.92 0.31 5.92
N ARG A 62 14.87 0.74 5.10
CA ARG A 62 15.16 0.17 3.78
C ARG A 62 15.57 -1.30 3.87
N SER A 63 16.36 -1.68 4.88
CA SER A 63 16.77 -3.07 5.09
C SER A 63 15.60 -4.04 5.27
N ARG A 64 14.46 -3.57 5.81
CA ARG A 64 13.25 -4.39 6.03
C ARG A 64 12.55 -4.79 4.74
N PHE A 65 12.86 -4.10 3.64
CA PHE A 65 12.27 -4.31 2.31
C PHE A 65 13.31 -4.70 1.26
N ALA A 66 14.55 -5.00 1.66
CA ALA A 66 15.60 -5.38 0.72
C ALA A 66 15.13 -6.53 -0.20
N PRO A 67 15.55 -6.63 -1.47
CA PRO A 67 15.06 -7.69 -2.37
C PRO A 67 15.21 -9.13 -1.84
N SER A 68 16.18 -9.36 -0.94
CA SER A 68 16.36 -10.62 -0.22
C SER A 68 15.24 -10.97 0.76
N THR A 69 14.37 -10.02 1.10
CA THR A 69 13.20 -10.19 1.97
C THR A 69 11.94 -10.65 1.20
N GLY A 70 12.10 -11.15 -0.04
CA GLY A 70 11.05 -11.47 -1.02
C GLY A 70 9.96 -12.48 -0.63
N SER A 71 9.83 -12.84 0.65
CA SER A 71 8.70 -13.57 1.20
C SER A 71 8.18 -12.84 2.43
N LEU A 72 7.25 -11.90 2.22
CA LEU A 72 6.52 -11.23 3.28
C LEU A 72 5.10 -11.78 3.39
N LEU A 73 4.58 -11.84 4.61
CA LEU A 73 3.18 -12.06 4.90
C LEU A 73 2.59 -10.75 5.41
N ALA A 74 1.41 -10.39 4.90
CA ALA A 74 0.57 -9.37 5.51
C ALA A 74 -0.40 -10.05 6.47
N VAL A 75 -0.44 -9.58 7.71
CA VAL A 75 -1.37 -10.04 8.73
C VAL A 75 -2.40 -8.95 8.98
N CYS A 76 -3.67 -9.25 8.74
CA CYS A 76 -4.80 -8.37 9.03
C CYS A 76 -5.57 -8.92 10.24
N PRO A 77 -5.47 -8.27 11.42
CA PRO A 77 -6.19 -8.70 12.63
C PRO A 77 -7.70 -8.66 12.46
N VAL A 78 -8.43 -9.55 13.16
CA VAL A 78 -9.90 -9.66 13.08
C VAL A 78 -10.55 -8.33 13.50
N GLU A 79 -10.10 -7.75 14.61
CA GLU A 79 -10.57 -6.49 15.14
C GLU A 79 -10.48 -5.34 14.13
N TRP A 80 -9.46 -5.36 13.26
CA TRP A 80 -9.30 -4.39 12.18
C TRP A 80 -10.21 -4.69 10.99
N LEU A 81 -10.38 -5.97 10.63
CA LEU A 81 -11.28 -6.42 9.56
C LEU A 81 -12.75 -6.11 9.87
N MET A 82 -13.12 -6.09 11.15
CA MET A 82 -14.47 -5.78 11.62
C MET A 82 -14.78 -4.28 11.72
N GLN A 83 -13.77 -3.41 11.64
CA GLN A 83 -14.01 -1.96 11.62
C GLN A 83 -14.59 -1.48 10.29
N PRO A 84 -15.27 -0.33 10.28
CA PRO A 84 -15.64 0.42 9.08
C PRO A 84 -14.51 0.57 8.05
N GLY A 85 -14.82 0.26 6.78
CA GLY A 85 -13.84 0.37 5.69
C GLY A 85 -13.65 1.78 5.12
N MET A 86 -14.63 2.66 5.32
CA MET A 86 -14.58 4.05 4.86
C MET A 86 -15.18 4.97 5.93
N PRO A 87 -14.68 6.21 6.09
CA PRO A 87 -15.33 7.21 6.93
C PRO A 87 -16.79 7.41 6.52
N GLY A 88 -17.70 7.49 7.49
CA GLY A 88 -19.13 7.69 7.25
C GLY A 88 -19.91 6.46 6.79
N ASN A 89 -19.29 5.28 6.69
CA ASN A 89 -19.96 4.04 6.31
C ASN A 89 -19.67 2.92 7.32
N ASN A 90 -20.70 2.27 7.85
CA ASN A 90 -20.56 1.17 8.82
C ASN A 90 -20.27 -0.21 8.21
N ILE A 91 -20.10 -0.32 6.89
CA ILE A 91 -19.71 -1.58 6.25
C ILE A 91 -18.32 -2.00 6.76
N PRO A 92 -18.19 -3.19 7.38
CA PRO A 92 -16.91 -3.65 7.88
C PRO A 92 -15.95 -3.97 6.72
N ARG A 93 -14.64 -3.76 6.94
CA ARG A 93 -13.60 -3.95 5.92
C ARG A 93 -13.66 -5.31 5.25
N TRP A 94 -13.94 -6.37 5.99
CA TRP A 94 -14.01 -7.72 5.42
C TRP A 94 -15.04 -7.86 4.30
N ARG A 95 -16.16 -7.12 4.34
CA ARG A 95 -17.18 -7.14 3.28
C ARG A 95 -16.73 -6.42 2.01
N LEU A 96 -15.73 -5.56 2.10
CA LEU A 96 -15.12 -4.89 0.94
C LEU A 96 -14.03 -5.76 0.29
N ILE A 97 -13.58 -6.81 0.99
CA ILE A 97 -12.53 -7.72 0.53
C ILE A 97 -13.20 -8.89 -0.19
N ARG A 98 -13.16 -8.86 -1.53
CA ARG A 98 -13.91 -9.82 -2.38
C ARG A 98 -13.55 -11.29 -2.17
N MET A 99 -12.33 -11.57 -1.71
CA MET A 99 -11.87 -12.93 -1.37
C MET A 99 -12.54 -13.51 -0.12
N LEU A 100 -13.02 -12.67 0.81
CA LEU A 100 -13.70 -13.13 2.02
C LEU A 100 -15.19 -13.32 1.75
N LYS A 101 -15.65 -14.58 1.81
CA LYS A 101 -17.07 -14.94 1.62
C LYS A 101 -17.85 -15.07 2.93
N ARG A 102 -17.14 -15.17 4.04
CA ARG A 102 -17.70 -15.35 5.38
C ARG A 102 -17.00 -14.39 6.34
N GLU A 103 -17.68 -14.10 7.44
CA GLU A 103 -17.12 -13.29 8.51
C GLU A 103 -15.86 -13.95 9.09
N PRO A 104 -14.72 -13.23 9.14
CA PRO A 104 -13.46 -13.78 9.62
C PRO A 104 -13.50 -13.99 11.14
N ARG A 105 -13.14 -15.19 11.60
CA ARG A 105 -12.94 -15.51 13.03
C ARG A 105 -11.48 -15.55 13.44
N GLU A 106 -10.59 -15.53 12.46
CA GLU A 106 -9.14 -15.59 12.62
C GLU A 106 -8.49 -14.47 11.78
N PRO A 107 -7.27 -14.03 12.14
CA PRO A 107 -6.56 -13.04 11.34
C PRO A 107 -6.40 -13.51 9.88
N LEU A 108 -6.67 -12.61 8.93
CA LEU A 108 -6.39 -12.88 7.53
C LEU A 108 -4.88 -12.74 7.30
N VAL A 109 -4.23 -13.84 6.97
CA VAL A 109 -2.79 -13.89 6.65
C VAL A 109 -2.64 -14.18 5.16
N LEU A 110 -1.98 -13.28 4.44
CA LEU A 110 -1.80 -13.38 2.99
C LEU A 110 -0.34 -13.25 2.59
N PRO A 111 0.13 -14.02 1.59
CA PRO A 111 1.41 -13.73 0.96
C PRO A 111 1.36 -12.38 0.26
N VAL A 112 2.43 -11.60 0.42
CA VAL A 112 2.64 -10.36 -0.34
C VAL A 112 3.18 -10.74 -1.71
N ARG A 113 2.44 -10.43 -2.78
CA ARG A 113 2.83 -10.74 -4.16
C ARG A 113 3.72 -9.66 -4.76
N ASP A 114 3.30 -8.40 -4.66
CA ASP A 114 4.11 -7.23 -5.04
C ASP A 114 4.21 -6.28 -3.85
N ALA A 115 5.43 -5.85 -3.54
CA ALA A 115 5.71 -4.90 -2.47
C ALA A 115 6.39 -3.69 -3.06
N ARG A 116 5.79 -2.50 -2.90
CA ARG A 116 6.36 -1.21 -3.29
C ARG A 116 6.53 -0.34 -2.07
N VAL A 117 7.61 0.44 -2.00
CA VAL A 117 7.93 1.26 -0.82
C VAL A 117 8.28 2.67 -1.24
N LEU A 118 7.57 3.66 -0.69
CA LEU A 118 7.86 5.08 -0.83
C LEU A 118 8.57 5.59 0.43
N PHE A 119 9.84 5.95 0.29
CA PHE A 119 10.62 6.62 1.33
C PHE A 119 10.48 8.14 1.20
N ALA A 120 9.93 8.76 2.24
CA ALA A 120 9.81 10.21 2.36
C ALA A 120 10.98 10.75 3.16
N LEU A 121 11.84 11.54 2.53
CA LEU A 121 13.11 12.01 3.10
C LEU A 121 13.07 13.51 3.38
N LYS A 122 13.73 13.97 4.45
CA LYS A 122 14.02 15.39 4.60
C LYS A 122 14.80 15.92 3.39
N PRO A 123 14.60 17.18 2.96
CA PRO A 123 15.23 17.72 1.74
C PRO A 123 16.74 17.53 1.65
N THR A 124 17.46 17.68 2.77
CA THR A 124 18.92 17.48 2.85
C THR A 124 19.31 16.03 2.56
N HIS A 125 18.62 15.06 3.18
CA HIS A 125 18.86 13.63 2.94
C HIS A 125 18.42 13.20 1.55
N PHE A 126 17.31 13.75 1.03
CA PHE A 126 16.83 13.47 -0.31
C PHE A 126 17.87 13.80 -1.38
N ARG A 127 18.43 15.02 -1.32
CA ARG A 127 19.47 15.47 -2.26
C ARG A 127 20.74 14.61 -2.15
N GLY A 128 21.18 14.32 -0.93
CA GLY A 128 22.36 13.48 -0.70
C GLY A 128 22.18 12.05 -1.21
N PHE A 129 21.01 11.45 -0.97
CA PHE A 129 20.68 10.11 -1.46
C PHE A 129 20.64 10.07 -2.99
N MET A 130 19.92 11.01 -3.62
CA MET A 130 19.80 11.09 -5.08
C MET A 130 21.17 11.24 -5.77
N ALA A 131 22.13 11.91 -5.14
CA ALA A 131 23.47 12.10 -5.70
C ALA A 131 24.39 10.88 -5.59
N THR A 132 24.09 9.91 -4.72
CA THR A 132 25.06 8.86 -4.33
C THR A 132 24.51 7.43 -4.35
N GLN A 133 23.19 7.26 -4.39
CA GLN A 133 22.55 5.96 -4.24
C GLN A 133 21.62 5.66 -5.43
N THR A 134 21.48 4.38 -5.74
CA THR A 134 20.51 3.89 -6.72
C THR A 134 19.34 3.23 -6.00
N ALA A 135 18.13 3.59 -6.41
CA ALA A 135 16.89 2.96 -5.96
C ALA A 135 16.76 1.54 -6.54
N HIS A 136 16.29 0.59 -5.75
CA HIS A 136 15.85 -0.70 -6.27
C HIS A 136 14.49 -0.58 -6.98
N ALA A 137 14.13 -1.56 -7.82
CA ALA A 137 12.94 -1.50 -8.67
C ALA A 137 11.60 -1.31 -7.91
N HIS A 138 11.56 -1.68 -6.64
CA HIS A 138 10.39 -1.53 -5.79
C HIS A 138 10.42 -0.27 -4.90
N GLU A 139 11.51 0.49 -4.95
CA GLU A 139 11.74 1.65 -4.09
C GLU A 139 11.47 2.96 -4.83
N PHE A 140 10.76 3.85 -4.14
CA PHE A 140 10.42 5.18 -4.62
C PHE A 140 10.83 6.18 -3.54
N PHE A 141 11.23 7.37 -3.96
CA PHE A 141 11.74 8.39 -3.04
C PHE A 141 11.06 9.72 -3.33
N CYS A 142 10.68 10.44 -2.28
CA CYS A 142 10.19 11.82 -2.39
C CYS A 142 10.65 12.67 -1.21
N PRO A 143 10.67 14.00 -1.34
CA PRO A 143 10.79 14.90 -0.19
C PRO A 143 9.58 14.73 0.74
N VAL A 144 9.82 14.68 2.05
CA VAL A 144 8.74 14.56 3.04
C VAL A 144 7.74 15.70 2.95
N ASP A 145 8.21 16.92 2.70
CA ASP A 145 7.36 18.11 2.58
C ASP A 145 6.36 17.96 1.42
N ALA A 146 6.77 17.34 0.32
CA ALA A 146 5.89 17.10 -0.82
C ALA A 146 4.78 16.08 -0.51
N LEU A 147 5.05 15.14 0.40
CA LEU A 147 4.09 14.13 0.84
C LEU A 147 3.13 14.67 1.90
N THR A 148 3.61 15.53 2.80
CA THR A 148 2.83 16.08 3.92
C THR A 148 2.10 17.38 3.60
N ASP A 149 2.35 17.98 2.43
CA ASP A 149 1.65 19.18 1.97
C ASP A 149 0.12 18.95 1.94
N GLY A 150 -0.67 19.95 2.36
CA GLY A 150 -2.14 19.86 2.39
C GLY A 150 -2.77 19.66 1.00
N ASN A 151 -2.05 20.01 -0.07
CA ASN A 151 -2.40 19.78 -1.46
C ASN A 151 -1.56 18.68 -2.12
N ALA A 152 -0.88 17.82 -1.36
CA ALA A 152 -0.05 16.72 -1.88
C ALA A 152 -0.82 15.87 -2.92
N ALA A 153 -2.11 15.61 -2.70
CA ALA A 153 -2.97 14.88 -3.63
C ALA A 153 -3.12 15.54 -5.02
N LYS A 154 -2.89 16.86 -5.11
CA LYS A 154 -2.94 17.64 -6.36
C LYS A 154 -1.54 17.84 -6.97
N ASN A 155 -0.47 17.50 -6.26
CA ASN A 155 0.90 17.66 -6.77
C ASN A 155 1.14 16.72 -7.96
N PRO A 156 1.38 17.24 -9.18
CA PRO A 156 1.50 16.41 -10.38
C PRO A 156 2.72 15.48 -10.33
N ALA A 157 3.84 15.93 -9.74
CA ALA A 157 5.05 15.11 -9.61
C ALA A 157 4.83 13.93 -8.66
N LEU A 158 4.16 14.16 -7.53
CA LEU A 158 3.83 13.10 -6.58
C LEU A 158 2.83 12.11 -7.19
N ARG A 159 1.81 12.59 -7.91
CA ARG A 159 0.87 11.73 -8.64
C ARG A 159 1.57 10.87 -9.68
N ALA A 160 2.50 11.43 -10.44
CA ALA A 160 3.28 10.68 -11.42
C ALA A 160 4.17 9.61 -10.75
N LEU A 161 4.78 9.94 -9.61
CA LEU A 161 5.54 8.97 -8.82
C LEU A 161 4.65 7.82 -8.31
N LEU A 162 3.49 8.14 -7.72
CA LEU A 162 2.54 7.14 -7.24
C LEU A 162 1.94 6.30 -8.36
N ALA A 163 1.73 6.88 -9.54
CA ALA A 163 1.31 6.14 -10.73
C ALA A 163 2.35 5.08 -11.12
N ARG A 164 3.65 5.42 -11.10
CA ARG A 164 4.74 4.45 -11.33
C ARG A 164 4.85 3.39 -10.22
N ALA A 165 4.48 3.75 -8.99
CA ALA A 165 4.45 2.82 -7.87
C ALA A 165 3.22 1.90 -7.86
N SER A 166 2.27 2.11 -8.76
CA SER A 166 1.10 1.23 -8.91
C SER A 166 1.52 -0.12 -9.50
N ALA A 167 1.01 -1.22 -8.95
CA ALA A 167 1.20 -2.55 -9.55
C ALA A 167 0.69 -2.62 -11.00
N ALA A 168 -0.31 -1.81 -11.35
CA ALA A 168 -0.84 -1.72 -12.71
C ALA A 168 0.17 -1.15 -13.72
N ALA A 169 1.15 -0.35 -13.27
CA ALA A 169 2.16 0.26 -14.14
C ALA A 169 3.16 -0.75 -14.74
N ASN A 170 3.12 -2.01 -14.29
CA ASN A 170 3.88 -3.09 -14.90
C ASN A 170 3.25 -3.62 -16.20
N PHE A 171 2.00 -3.25 -16.49
CA PHE A 171 1.24 -3.80 -17.61
C PHE A 171 1.02 -2.75 -18.69
N MET A 172 1.08 -3.19 -19.95
CA MET A 172 0.68 -2.37 -21.08
C MET A 172 -0.83 -2.19 -21.07
N GLU A 173 -1.30 -0.96 -21.30
CA GLU A 173 -2.70 -0.71 -21.57
C GLU A 173 -3.04 -1.26 -22.96
N LEU A 174 -4.04 -2.15 -23.03
CA LEU A 174 -4.56 -2.60 -24.32
C LEU A 174 -5.44 -1.48 -24.91
N PRO A 175 -5.40 -1.25 -26.23
CA PRO A 175 -6.34 -0.35 -26.90
C PRO A 175 -7.77 -0.75 -26.55
N GLU A 176 -8.65 0.22 -26.31
CA GLU A 176 -10.08 -0.07 -26.15
C GLU A 176 -10.56 -0.84 -27.39
N GLY A 177 -11.00 -2.09 -27.18
CA GLY A 177 -11.57 -2.89 -28.25
C GLY A 177 -12.79 -2.16 -28.84
N PRO A 178 -13.13 -2.41 -30.12
CA PRO A 178 -14.34 -1.85 -30.72
C PRO A 178 -15.57 -2.46 -30.02
N GLY A 179 -16.03 -1.85 -28.93
CA GLY A 179 -17.15 -2.37 -28.13
C GLY A 179 -17.37 -1.74 -26.75
N SER A 180 -16.42 -1.04 -26.14
CA SER A 180 -16.60 -0.41 -24.81
C SER A 180 -17.25 0.99 -24.87
N GLY A 181 -18.06 1.25 -25.90
CA GLY A 181 -18.88 2.45 -25.99
C GLY A 181 -19.79 2.57 -24.77
N ARG A 182 -19.52 3.59 -23.95
CA ARG A 182 -20.39 4.04 -22.85
C ARG A 182 -21.84 4.04 -23.33
N ARG A 183 -22.69 3.18 -22.76
CA ARG A 183 -24.15 3.36 -22.82
C ARG A 183 -24.49 4.60 -21.99
N SER A 184 -24.41 5.77 -22.60
CA SER A 184 -25.13 6.95 -22.13
C SER A 184 -26.61 6.67 -22.35
N ALA A 185 -27.30 6.21 -21.31
CA ALA A 185 -28.76 6.19 -21.30
C ALA A 185 -29.27 7.63 -21.28
N GLN A 186 -29.60 8.17 -22.46
CA GLN A 186 -30.57 9.24 -22.58
C GLN A 186 -31.93 8.66 -22.23
N ALA A 187 -32.45 9.00 -21.05
CA ALA A 187 -33.87 8.89 -20.75
C ALA A 187 -34.56 10.13 -21.36
N ARG A 188 -35.27 9.92 -22.47
CA ARG A 188 -36.40 10.76 -22.91
C ARG A 188 -37.50 9.82 -23.37
N GLY A 189 -38.67 10.00 -22.79
CA GLY A 189 -39.89 9.21 -22.96
C GLY A 189 -40.74 9.41 -21.73
#